data_AF-W0SNH8-F1
#
_entry.id   AF-W0SNH8-F1
#
_cell.length_a   1.000
_cell.length_b   1.000
_cell.length_c   1.000
_cell.angle_alpha   90.00
_cell.angle_beta   90.00
_cell.angle_gamma   90.00
#
_symmetry.space_group_name_H-M   'P 1'
#
loop_
_entity.id
_entity.type
_entity.pdbx_description
1 polymer ?
#
loop_
_entity_poly.entity_id
_entity_poly.type
_entity_poly.pdbx_seq_one_letter_code
_entity_poly.pdbx_strand_id
1 'polypeptide(L)'
;MKSRVSYWLVWAAISMAPMVHAQMIRPPAFMGGIPGMGQFQAIQMQRHQARTLLYREALEELRKNPAAADVPECPAGQSPKGGNCLARPEPVAAVVPAPVAAPIVPPVAAATPVAPAVSTPQPAAQAPVVPVAEAPVRRRFAILVGNNAYAAPIPPLETPIADVSKIADVLRARFGFETRIVPDAGKAKIIEALNDMALEAKPDDSVLLFYAGHGYLMEDIKMGYWIPVDASVKTAQGWISNSDISKLLAAIRARQLILISDSCYSGSLTKEQKVTQGRELKAEEVLKQRSVLVFSSGADEPVSDEGKEGHSIFAWNLIKTLQASGSLTPGAQIWNVVSKDVSKEYPQQPQYGAVVSAGHVEGGDFLFQAPK
;
A
#
# COMPACT_ATOMS: atom_id res chain seq x y z
N MET A 1 -47.12 66.20 -33.13
CA MET A 1 -48.35 66.47 -32.36
C MET A 1 -48.97 65.16 -31.91
N LYS A 2 -49.22 65.01 -30.60
CA LYS A 2 -50.08 64.03 -29.89
C LYS A 2 -49.61 62.56 -29.95
N SER A 3 -48.85 62.06 -28.98
CA SER A 3 -49.25 61.57 -27.64
C SER A 3 -50.34 60.48 -27.64
N ARG A 4 -49.97 59.25 -27.31
CA ARG A 4 -50.77 58.35 -26.46
C ARG A 4 -49.86 57.48 -25.60
N VAL A 5 -49.99 57.69 -24.29
CA VAL A 5 -49.55 56.83 -23.20
C VAL A 5 -50.62 55.76 -23.00
N SER A 6 -50.24 54.51 -22.73
CA SER A 6 -50.96 53.64 -21.79
C SER A 6 -50.11 52.43 -21.39
N TYR A 7 -49.85 52.33 -20.09
CA TYR A 7 -49.28 51.21 -19.36
C TYR A 7 -50.22 50.00 -19.33
N TRP A 8 -49.69 48.78 -19.46
CA TRP A 8 -50.20 47.57 -18.79
C TRP A 8 -49.05 46.56 -18.53
N LEU A 9 -48.66 46.49 -17.25
CA LEU A 9 -48.36 45.31 -16.43
C LEU A 9 -47.59 44.09 -17.00
N VAL A 10 -46.33 43.99 -16.56
CA VAL A 10 -45.64 42.84 -15.93
C VAL A 10 -46.34 41.47 -15.98
N TRP A 11 -45.67 40.47 -16.57
CA TRP A 11 -45.44 39.14 -15.99
C TRP A 11 -44.15 38.55 -16.57
N ALA A 12 -43.04 38.72 -15.85
CA ALA A 12 -41.82 37.93 -16.06
C ALA A 12 -42.00 36.60 -15.33
N ALA A 13 -42.25 35.51 -16.05
CA ALA A 13 -42.22 34.18 -15.49
C ALA A 13 -40.75 33.77 -15.25
N ILE A 14 -40.25 34.05 -14.05
CA ILE A 14 -39.02 33.46 -13.53
C ILE A 14 -39.33 31.98 -13.26
N SER A 15 -38.81 31.10 -14.11
CA SER A 15 -38.80 29.66 -13.86
C SER A 15 -37.78 29.38 -12.75
N MET A 16 -38.23 29.35 -11.51
CA MET A 16 -37.46 28.82 -10.38
C MET A 16 -37.64 27.31 -10.34
N ALA A 17 -36.67 26.58 -10.88
CA ALA A 17 -36.50 25.17 -10.55
C ALA A 17 -35.97 25.08 -9.10
N PRO A 18 -36.54 24.23 -8.23
CA PRO A 18 -36.02 24.07 -6.88
C PRO A 18 -34.71 23.29 -6.95
N MET A 19 -33.60 23.96 -6.63
CA MET A 19 -32.36 23.31 -6.18
C MET A 19 -32.65 22.61 -4.85
N VAL A 20 -33.14 21.38 -4.93
CA VAL A 20 -33.18 20.48 -3.78
C VAL A 20 -31.75 20.18 -3.41
N HIS A 21 -31.37 20.66 -2.23
CA HIS A 21 -30.04 20.62 -1.67
C HIS A 21 -29.51 19.18 -1.59
N ALA A 22 -28.32 18.95 -2.16
CA ALA A 22 -27.46 17.82 -1.83
C ALA A 22 -26.83 18.00 -0.43
N GLN A 23 -27.67 18.21 0.59
CA GLN A 23 -27.30 18.19 2.00
C GLN A 23 -27.88 16.94 2.64
N MET A 24 -27.37 15.77 2.27
CA MET A 24 -27.50 14.59 3.12
C MET A 24 -26.20 13.80 3.07
N ILE A 25 -25.77 13.38 4.26
CA ILE A 25 -24.53 12.66 4.61
C ILE A 25 -23.29 13.55 4.74
N ARG A 26 -23.38 14.62 5.53
CA ARG A 26 -22.24 15.01 6.38
C ARG A 26 -22.57 14.56 7.81
N PRO A 27 -21.79 13.68 8.45
CA PRO A 27 -21.98 13.41 9.86
C PRO A 27 -21.81 14.73 10.64
N PRO A 28 -22.61 14.98 11.69
CA PRO A 28 -22.44 16.18 12.49
C PRO A 28 -21.05 16.18 13.12
N ALA A 29 -20.36 17.32 13.06
CA ALA A 29 -19.16 17.53 13.87
C ALA A 29 -19.55 17.35 15.35
N PHE A 30 -18.87 16.46 16.07
CA PHE A 30 -19.15 16.19 17.47
C PHE A 30 -18.90 17.46 18.32
N MET A 31 -19.95 18.19 18.67
CA MET A 31 -19.93 19.22 19.72
C MET A 31 -19.85 18.60 21.13
N GLY A 32 -18.95 17.62 21.35
CA GLY A 32 -18.95 16.83 22.58
C GLY A 32 -17.63 16.17 22.99
N GLY A 33 -16.51 16.46 22.33
CA GLY A 33 -15.23 15.78 22.58
C GLY A 33 -15.12 14.42 21.89
N ILE A 34 -14.01 13.71 22.14
CA ILE A 34 -13.68 12.43 21.50
C ILE A 34 -14.77 11.39 21.86
N PRO A 35 -15.44 10.75 20.86
CA PRO A 35 -16.43 9.72 21.12
C PRO A 35 -15.87 8.61 22.02
N GLY A 36 -16.66 8.16 22.99
CA GLY A 36 -16.30 6.96 23.75
C GLY A 36 -16.23 5.74 22.83
N MET A 37 -15.46 4.70 23.21
CA MET A 37 -15.24 3.50 22.36
C MET A 37 -16.53 2.87 21.81
N GLY A 38 -17.61 2.81 22.60
CA GLY A 38 -18.89 2.29 22.14
C GLY A 38 -19.59 3.16 21.10
N GLN A 39 -19.51 4.50 21.22
CA GLN A 39 -20.03 5.42 20.21
C GLN A 39 -19.24 5.30 18.91
N PHE A 40 -17.91 5.18 19.01
CA PHE A 40 -17.06 4.98 17.86
C PHE A 40 -17.39 3.69 17.10
N GLN A 41 -17.52 2.57 17.83
CA GLN A 41 -17.92 1.29 17.23
C GLN A 41 -19.28 1.39 16.52
N ALA A 42 -20.24 2.11 17.09
CA ALA A 42 -21.53 2.35 16.45
C ALA A 42 -21.39 3.17 15.16
N ILE A 43 -20.56 4.21 15.14
CA ILE A 43 -20.29 5.03 13.95
C ILE A 43 -19.66 4.17 12.85
N GLN A 44 -18.62 3.40 13.19
CA GLN A 44 -17.95 2.50 12.24
C GLN A 44 -18.92 1.48 11.66
N MET A 45 -19.77 0.89 12.50
CA MET A 45 -20.80 -0.06 12.06
C MET A 45 -21.82 0.60 11.12
N GLN A 46 -22.29 1.81 11.44
CA GLN A 46 -23.24 2.54 10.59
C GLN A 46 -22.65 2.88 9.23
N ARG A 47 -21.40 3.35 9.20
CA ARG A 47 -20.75 3.69 7.93
C ARG A 47 -20.41 2.43 7.11
N HIS A 48 -20.00 1.35 7.76
CA HIS A 48 -19.85 0.04 7.11
C HIS A 48 -21.17 -0.43 6.48
N GLN A 49 -22.30 -0.29 7.19
CA GLN A 49 -23.62 -0.60 6.65
C GLN A 49 -23.98 0.30 5.47
N ALA A 50 -23.76 1.62 5.58
CA ALA A 50 -24.04 2.55 4.50
C ALA A 50 -23.24 2.22 3.22
N ARG A 51 -21.97 1.84 3.37
CA ARG A 51 -21.14 1.39 2.24
C ARG A 51 -21.57 0.05 1.67
N THR A 52 -21.92 -0.90 2.51
CA THR A 52 -22.50 -2.18 2.07
C THR A 52 -23.76 -1.96 1.24
N LEU A 53 -24.60 -1.00 1.65
CA LEU A 53 -25.80 -0.62 0.90
C LEU A 53 -25.47 0.11 -0.41
N LEU A 54 -24.50 1.03 -0.38
CA LEU A 54 -24.02 1.77 -1.54
C LEU A 54 -23.56 0.81 -2.64
N TYR A 55 -22.77 -0.20 -2.28
CA TYR A 55 -22.15 -1.14 -3.22
C TYR A 55 -22.95 -2.45 -3.42
N ARG A 56 -24.21 -2.53 -2.93
CA ARG A 56 -24.97 -3.79 -2.86
C ARG A 56 -24.96 -4.57 -4.18
N GLU A 57 -25.27 -3.92 -5.30
CA GLU A 57 -25.34 -4.54 -6.62
C GLU A 57 -23.98 -5.10 -7.07
N ALA A 58 -22.90 -4.31 -6.95
CA ALA A 58 -21.54 -4.77 -7.28
C ALA A 58 -21.10 -5.94 -6.38
N LEU A 59 -21.48 -5.92 -5.09
CA LEU A 59 -21.18 -7.02 -4.16
C LEU A 59 -21.97 -8.29 -4.48
N GLU A 60 -23.22 -8.17 -4.92
CA GLU A 60 -24.01 -9.31 -5.40
C GLU A 60 -23.43 -9.89 -6.70
N GLU A 61 -22.94 -9.04 -7.61
CA GLU A 61 -22.21 -9.48 -8.79
C GLU A 61 -20.97 -10.28 -8.39
N LEU A 62 -20.13 -9.76 -7.50
CA LEU A 62 -18.92 -10.46 -7.03
C LEU A 62 -19.22 -11.80 -6.35
N ARG A 63 -20.35 -11.92 -5.63
CA ARG A 63 -20.76 -13.21 -5.05
C ARG A 63 -21.14 -14.24 -6.11
N LYS A 64 -21.70 -13.80 -7.24
CA LYS A 64 -22.08 -14.68 -8.36
C LYS A 64 -20.89 -14.97 -9.28
N ASN A 65 -20.03 -13.97 -9.47
CA ASN A 65 -18.84 -14.02 -10.31
C ASN A 65 -17.68 -13.30 -9.59
N PRO A 66 -16.89 -14.03 -8.78
CA PRO A 66 -15.74 -13.45 -8.08
C PRO A 66 -14.71 -12.81 -9.02
N ALA A 67 -14.65 -13.24 -10.28
CA ALA A 67 -13.75 -12.70 -11.29
C ALA A 67 -14.27 -11.41 -11.96
N ALA A 68 -15.44 -10.87 -11.56
CA ALA A 68 -16.01 -9.67 -12.18
C ALA A 68 -15.10 -8.44 -12.04
N ALA A 69 -14.28 -8.38 -10.99
CA ALA A 69 -13.29 -7.32 -10.78
C ALA A 69 -11.90 -7.67 -11.35
N ASP A 70 -11.70 -8.86 -11.90
CA ASP A 70 -10.36 -9.30 -12.28
C ASP A 70 -9.80 -8.45 -13.42
N VAL A 71 -8.50 -8.17 -13.33
CA VAL A 71 -7.73 -7.55 -14.40
C VAL A 71 -7.46 -8.62 -15.47
N PRO A 72 -7.87 -8.41 -16.73
CA PRO A 72 -7.68 -9.41 -17.78
C PRO A 72 -6.19 -9.61 -18.07
N GLU A 73 -5.81 -10.80 -18.53
CA GLU A 73 -4.46 -11.03 -19.04
C GLU A 73 -4.20 -10.26 -20.33
N CYS A 74 -2.95 -9.85 -20.54
CA CYS A 74 -2.55 -9.25 -21.80
C CYS A 74 -2.67 -10.27 -22.95
N PRO A 75 -3.17 -9.86 -24.13
CA PRO A 75 -3.20 -10.73 -25.30
C PRO A 75 -1.80 -11.27 -25.64
N ALA A 76 -1.74 -12.47 -26.22
CA ALA A 76 -0.48 -13.10 -26.57
C ALA A 76 0.38 -12.18 -27.45
N GLY A 77 1.62 -11.94 -27.04
CA GLY A 77 2.58 -11.07 -27.75
C GLY A 77 2.40 -9.57 -27.52
N GLN A 78 1.46 -9.13 -26.68
CA GLN A 78 1.33 -7.72 -26.30
C GLN A 78 2.05 -7.43 -24.98
N SER A 79 2.79 -6.32 -24.96
CA SER A 79 3.44 -5.82 -23.76
C SER A 79 2.38 -5.21 -22.82
N PRO A 80 2.51 -5.39 -21.49
CA PRO A 80 1.69 -4.68 -20.51
C PRO A 80 2.00 -3.17 -20.43
N LYS A 81 3.04 -2.68 -21.13
CA LYS A 81 3.44 -1.27 -21.12
C LYS A 81 2.32 -0.38 -21.63
N GLY A 82 1.91 0.62 -20.84
CA GLY A 82 0.76 1.47 -21.22
C GLY A 82 -0.60 0.75 -21.16
N GLY A 83 -0.63 -0.52 -20.73
CA GLY A 83 -1.79 -1.41 -20.80
C GLY A 83 -2.49 -1.59 -19.46
N ASN A 84 -3.77 -1.97 -19.52
CA ASN A 84 -4.65 -2.23 -18.36
C ASN A 84 -4.85 -3.74 -18.09
N CYS A 85 -3.85 -4.54 -18.44
CA CYS A 85 -3.89 -6.00 -18.38
C CYS A 85 -2.73 -6.54 -17.53
N LEU A 86 -2.89 -7.76 -17.02
CA LEU A 86 -1.82 -8.47 -16.30
C LEU A 86 -0.85 -9.09 -17.30
N ALA A 87 0.44 -8.86 -17.08
CA ALA A 87 1.48 -9.61 -17.77
C ALA A 87 1.29 -11.11 -17.50
N ARG A 88 1.35 -11.94 -18.55
CA ARG A 88 1.40 -13.39 -18.32
C ARG A 88 2.67 -13.72 -17.55
N PRO A 89 2.62 -14.58 -16.52
CA PRO A 89 3.84 -15.10 -15.93
C PRO A 89 4.62 -15.81 -17.04
N GLU A 90 5.83 -15.32 -17.35
CA GLU A 90 6.74 -16.09 -18.19
C GLU A 90 6.94 -17.45 -17.51
N PRO A 91 6.85 -18.58 -18.24
CA PRO A 91 7.17 -19.86 -17.64
C PRO A 91 8.57 -19.75 -17.09
N VAL A 92 8.69 -19.87 -15.77
CA VAL A 92 9.97 -19.89 -15.08
C VAL A 92 10.73 -21.07 -15.67
N ALA A 93 11.61 -20.81 -16.63
CA ALA A 93 12.55 -21.81 -17.09
C ALA A 93 13.25 -22.27 -15.82
N ALA A 94 13.00 -23.51 -15.42
CA ALA A 94 13.66 -24.11 -14.29
C ALA A 94 15.15 -23.82 -14.47
N VAL A 95 15.70 -22.99 -13.59
CA VAL A 95 17.14 -22.86 -13.46
C VAL A 95 17.55 -24.23 -12.94
N VAL A 96 17.82 -25.15 -13.86
CA VAL A 96 18.44 -26.42 -13.57
C VAL A 96 19.78 -26.02 -12.96
N PRO A 97 20.03 -26.26 -11.66
CA PRO A 97 21.34 -25.99 -11.11
C PRO A 97 22.33 -26.84 -11.91
N ALA A 98 23.31 -26.19 -12.51
CA ALA A 98 24.44 -26.87 -13.13
C ALA A 98 24.99 -27.89 -12.12
N PRO A 99 25.28 -29.13 -12.52
CA PRO A 99 25.74 -30.15 -11.58
C PRO A 99 27.04 -29.67 -10.93
N VAL A 100 26.98 -29.47 -9.62
CA VAL A 100 28.16 -29.17 -8.80
C VAL A 100 29.01 -30.43 -8.83
N ALA A 101 30.18 -30.35 -9.46
CA ALA A 101 31.17 -31.42 -9.43
C ALA A 101 31.50 -31.74 -7.97
N ALA A 102 31.31 -33.01 -7.59
CA ALA A 102 31.58 -33.50 -6.26
C ALA A 102 33.06 -33.30 -5.88
N PRO A 103 33.39 -32.85 -4.66
CA PRO A 103 34.77 -32.81 -4.21
C PRO A 103 35.28 -34.24 -3.99
N ILE A 104 36.42 -34.54 -4.60
CA ILE A 104 37.19 -35.77 -4.37
C ILE A 104 37.75 -35.69 -2.95
N VAL A 105 37.32 -36.61 -2.08
CA VAL A 105 37.86 -36.79 -0.72
C VAL A 105 39.08 -37.72 -0.80
N PRO A 106 40.30 -37.27 -0.46
CA PRO A 106 41.43 -38.17 -0.27
C PRO A 106 41.31 -38.91 1.08
N PRO A 107 41.86 -40.14 1.18
CA PRO A 107 41.66 -41.01 2.34
C PRO A 107 42.39 -40.51 3.60
N VAL A 108 41.69 -40.67 4.72
CA VAL A 108 42.14 -40.37 6.08
C VAL A 108 43.26 -41.34 6.49
N ALA A 109 44.43 -40.80 6.83
CA ALA A 109 45.49 -41.51 7.54
C ALA A 109 45.38 -41.21 9.04
N ALA A 110 45.50 -42.27 9.84
CA ALA A 110 45.40 -42.24 11.30
C ALA A 110 46.56 -41.48 11.97
N ALA A 111 46.24 -40.71 13.01
CA ALA A 111 47.21 -40.21 13.98
C ALA A 111 46.62 -40.21 15.40
N THR A 112 47.50 -40.52 16.34
CA THR A 112 47.37 -40.91 17.74
C THR A 112 46.82 -39.85 18.71
N PRO A 113 46.39 -40.25 19.94
CA PRO A 113 45.84 -39.33 20.93
C PRO A 113 46.96 -38.58 21.69
N VAL A 114 46.80 -37.26 21.82
CA VAL A 114 47.62 -36.41 22.71
C VAL A 114 46.70 -35.81 23.79
N ALA A 115 47.18 -35.88 25.03
CA ALA A 115 46.51 -35.51 26.29
C ALA A 115 46.14 -34.01 26.39
N PRO A 116 45.20 -33.63 27.29
CA PRO A 116 44.72 -32.26 27.38
C PRO A 116 45.67 -31.38 28.19
N ALA A 117 46.15 -30.29 27.58
CA ALA A 117 46.81 -29.19 28.27
C ALA A 117 45.79 -28.10 28.61
N VAL A 118 45.69 -27.78 29.89
CA VAL A 118 44.92 -26.66 30.45
C VAL A 118 45.57 -25.36 29.99
N SER A 119 44.83 -24.50 29.29
CA SER A 119 45.22 -23.13 28.99
C SER A 119 44.18 -22.15 29.53
N THR A 120 44.68 -21.15 30.24
CA THR A 120 43.93 -20.09 30.92
C THR A 120 43.32 -19.09 29.91
N PRO A 121 42.18 -18.46 30.23
CA PRO A 121 41.53 -17.51 29.33
C PRO A 121 42.30 -16.18 29.28
N GLN A 122 42.75 -15.80 28.09
CA GLN A 122 43.33 -14.49 27.78
C GLN A 122 42.20 -13.47 27.51
N PRO A 123 42.31 -12.21 27.97
CA PRO A 123 41.27 -11.19 27.74
C PRO A 123 41.12 -10.87 26.25
N ALA A 124 39.88 -10.87 25.76
CA ALA A 124 39.54 -10.60 24.36
C ALA A 124 39.98 -9.18 23.95
N ALA A 125 40.98 -9.11 23.07
CA ALA A 125 41.27 -7.90 22.31
C ALA A 125 40.10 -7.61 21.38
N GLN A 126 39.54 -6.40 21.47
CA GLN A 126 38.48 -5.93 20.58
C GLN A 126 39.04 -5.84 19.15
N ALA A 127 38.47 -6.64 18.25
CA ALA A 127 38.83 -6.61 16.84
C ALA A 127 38.35 -5.29 16.19
N PRO A 128 39.06 -4.76 15.18
CA PRO A 128 38.67 -3.52 14.51
C PRO A 128 37.34 -3.70 13.78
N VAL A 129 36.45 -2.71 13.91
CA VAL A 129 35.21 -2.63 13.12
C VAL A 129 35.60 -2.34 11.67
N VAL A 130 35.55 -3.36 10.83
CA VAL A 130 35.73 -3.22 9.38
C VAL A 130 34.42 -2.69 8.78
N PRO A 131 34.42 -1.66 7.92
CA PRO A 131 33.20 -1.20 7.27
C PRO A 131 32.71 -2.29 6.30
N VAL A 132 31.53 -2.83 6.56
CA VAL A 132 30.92 -3.88 5.74
C VAL A 132 30.27 -3.26 4.51
N ALA A 133 30.69 -3.71 3.32
CA ALA A 133 30.11 -3.26 2.05
C ALA A 133 28.70 -3.83 1.89
N GLU A 134 27.69 -2.99 2.14
CA GLU A 134 26.28 -3.24 1.81
C GLU A 134 26.12 -3.55 0.31
N ALA A 135 25.31 -4.54 -0.05
CA ALA A 135 24.87 -4.70 -1.44
C ALA A 135 24.08 -3.43 -1.82
N PRO A 136 24.55 -2.59 -2.76
CA PRO A 136 24.00 -1.25 -2.90
C PRO A 136 22.64 -1.32 -3.57
N VAL A 137 21.61 -0.82 -2.88
CA VAL A 137 20.40 -0.33 -3.53
C VAL A 137 20.84 0.73 -4.53
N ARG A 138 20.66 0.48 -5.82
CA ARG A 138 21.16 1.37 -6.88
C ARG A 138 20.23 2.55 -7.15
N ARG A 139 18.93 2.27 -7.21
CA ARG A 139 17.88 3.26 -7.45
C ARG A 139 16.76 3.03 -6.45
N ARG A 140 16.13 4.12 -6.04
CA ARG A 140 14.93 4.09 -5.19
C ARG A 140 13.84 4.83 -5.94
N PHE A 141 12.70 4.21 -6.16
CA PHE A 141 11.60 4.91 -6.79
C PHE A 141 10.26 4.52 -6.17
N ALA A 142 9.33 5.46 -6.21
CA ALA A 142 8.01 5.30 -5.65
C ALA A 142 6.92 5.75 -6.62
N ILE A 143 5.83 4.99 -6.68
CA ILE A 143 4.58 5.44 -7.26
C ILE A 143 3.60 5.66 -6.13
N LEU A 144 2.95 6.82 -6.12
CA LEU A 144 1.99 7.20 -5.10
C LEU A 144 0.65 7.53 -5.77
N VAL A 145 -0.36 6.71 -5.52
CA VAL A 145 -1.73 6.86 -6.02
C VAL A 145 -2.58 7.50 -4.93
N GLY A 146 -3.22 8.62 -5.24
CA GLY A 146 -4.13 9.32 -4.32
C GLY A 146 -5.44 9.63 -5.02
N ASN A 147 -6.55 9.16 -4.48
CA ASN A 147 -7.87 9.33 -5.08
C ASN A 147 -8.79 10.14 -4.15
N ASN A 148 -9.16 11.35 -4.58
CA ASN A 148 -10.09 12.27 -3.92
C ASN A 148 -11.41 12.39 -4.68
N ALA A 149 -11.33 12.59 -5.99
CA ALA A 149 -12.42 13.09 -6.83
C ALA A 149 -13.36 11.97 -7.34
N TYR A 150 -13.99 11.26 -6.40
CA TYR A 150 -15.01 10.27 -6.73
C TYR A 150 -16.29 10.93 -7.25
N ALA A 151 -16.88 10.34 -8.30
CA ALA A 151 -18.18 10.76 -8.80
C ALA A 151 -19.32 10.19 -7.95
N ALA A 152 -20.40 10.97 -7.82
CA ALA A 152 -21.61 10.50 -7.16
C ALA A 152 -22.12 9.19 -7.83
N PRO A 153 -22.60 8.22 -7.03
CA PRO A 153 -22.92 8.32 -5.61
C PRO A 153 -21.78 7.97 -4.64
N ILE A 154 -20.56 7.72 -5.12
CA ILE A 154 -19.41 7.46 -4.23
C ILE A 154 -18.96 8.79 -3.61
N PRO A 155 -18.91 8.91 -2.27
CA PRO A 155 -18.46 10.15 -1.64
C PRO A 155 -17.00 10.47 -1.98
N PRO A 156 -16.66 11.74 -2.29
CA PRO A 156 -15.27 12.14 -2.45
C PRO A 156 -14.51 12.06 -1.13
N LEU A 157 -13.18 12.05 -1.21
CA LEU A 157 -12.26 12.12 -0.07
C LEU A 157 -11.47 13.44 -0.11
N GLU A 158 -11.04 13.93 1.06
CA GLU A 158 -10.36 15.22 1.16
C GLU A 158 -8.83 15.10 1.22
N THR A 159 -8.28 14.09 1.91
CA THR A 159 -6.84 14.02 2.22
C THR A 159 -5.93 13.26 1.24
N PRO A 160 -6.35 12.22 0.48
CA PRO A 160 -5.42 11.37 -0.26
C PRO A 160 -4.41 12.08 -1.17
N ILE A 161 -4.83 13.13 -1.88
CA ILE A 161 -3.91 13.94 -2.71
C ILE A 161 -2.86 14.69 -1.86
N ALA A 162 -3.27 15.27 -0.72
CA ALA A 162 -2.35 15.92 0.20
C ALA A 162 -1.37 14.91 0.81
N ASP A 163 -1.89 13.73 1.19
CA ASP A 163 -1.11 12.62 1.75
C ASP A 163 0.00 12.17 0.79
N VAL A 164 -0.35 11.85 -0.46
CA VAL A 164 0.65 11.41 -1.45
C VAL A 164 1.66 12.50 -1.78
N SER A 165 1.23 13.77 -1.85
CA SER A 165 2.16 14.88 -2.10
C SER A 165 3.19 14.99 -0.98
N LYS A 166 2.74 14.99 0.28
CA LYS A 166 3.64 15.17 1.42
C LYS A 166 4.56 13.96 1.63
N ILE A 167 4.05 12.75 1.43
CA ILE A 167 4.87 11.53 1.50
C ILE A 167 5.91 11.53 0.39
N ALA A 168 5.55 11.92 -0.84
CA ALA A 168 6.52 12.05 -1.93
C ALA A 168 7.65 13.03 -1.59
N ASP A 169 7.32 14.18 -1.00
CA ASP A 169 8.33 15.16 -0.55
C ASP A 169 9.30 14.58 0.48
N VAL A 170 8.77 13.86 1.48
CA VAL A 170 9.59 13.21 2.51
C VAL A 170 10.48 12.12 1.90
N LEU A 171 9.92 11.28 1.02
CA LEU A 171 10.67 10.21 0.35
C LEU A 171 11.82 10.76 -0.50
N ARG A 172 11.59 11.85 -1.23
CA ARG A 172 12.63 12.55 -2.00
C ARG A 172 13.69 13.13 -1.08
N ALA A 173 13.30 13.94 -0.09
CA ALA A 173 14.22 14.71 0.73
C ALA A 173 15.08 13.85 1.66
N ARG A 174 14.51 12.77 2.21
CA ARG A 174 15.15 11.96 3.26
C ARG A 174 15.83 10.72 2.72
N PHE A 175 15.25 10.10 1.70
CA PHE A 175 15.64 8.77 1.25
C PHE A 175 16.09 8.76 -0.22
N GLY A 176 16.01 9.89 -0.93
CA GLY A 176 16.47 10.00 -2.31
C GLY A 176 15.64 9.17 -3.31
N PHE A 177 14.35 8.98 -3.03
CA PHE A 177 13.45 8.32 -3.98
C PHE A 177 13.15 9.21 -5.17
N GLU A 178 13.06 8.62 -6.35
CA GLU A 178 12.35 9.20 -7.50
C GLU A 178 10.85 8.95 -7.32
N THR A 179 10.04 9.99 -7.22
CA THR A 179 8.60 9.84 -6.92
C THR A 179 7.72 10.24 -8.10
N ARG A 180 6.73 9.40 -8.43
CA ARG A 180 5.69 9.68 -9.42
C ARG A 180 4.32 9.64 -8.73
N ILE A 181 3.60 10.76 -8.75
CA ILE A 181 2.23 10.84 -8.21
C ILE A 181 1.24 10.53 -9.33
N VAL A 182 0.22 9.71 -9.02
CA VAL A 182 -0.90 9.39 -9.90
C VAL A 182 -2.18 9.85 -9.20
N PRO A 183 -2.63 11.10 -9.45
CA PRO A 183 -3.80 11.65 -8.79
C PRO A 183 -5.08 11.18 -9.49
N ASP A 184 -6.14 10.94 -8.71
CA ASP A 184 -7.50 10.65 -9.18
C ASP A 184 -7.53 9.64 -10.32
N ALA A 185 -6.93 8.47 -10.06
CA ALA A 185 -6.69 7.44 -11.04
C ALA A 185 -7.86 6.47 -11.14
N GLY A 186 -8.33 6.26 -12.36
CA GLY A 186 -9.23 5.15 -12.69
C GLY A 186 -8.50 3.81 -12.77
N LYS A 187 -9.26 2.70 -12.87
CA LYS A 187 -8.70 1.33 -12.87
C LYS A 187 -7.56 1.18 -13.87
N ALA A 188 -7.80 1.55 -15.13
CA ALA A 188 -6.83 1.40 -16.20
C ALA A 188 -5.50 2.11 -15.90
N LYS A 189 -5.56 3.33 -15.34
CA LYS A 189 -4.36 4.13 -15.05
C LYS A 189 -3.55 3.57 -13.88
N ILE A 190 -4.22 3.00 -12.89
CA ILE A 190 -3.54 2.32 -11.77
C ILE A 190 -2.80 1.08 -12.29
N ILE A 191 -3.46 0.25 -13.10
CA ILE A 191 -2.84 -0.95 -13.67
C ILE A 191 -1.66 -0.57 -14.58
N GLU A 192 -1.83 0.44 -15.43
CA GLU A 192 -0.76 0.99 -16.25
C GLU A 192 0.46 1.40 -15.42
N ALA A 193 0.25 2.17 -14.34
CA ALA A 193 1.33 2.62 -13.48
C ALA A 193 2.08 1.46 -12.80
N LEU A 194 1.36 0.41 -12.41
CA LEU A 194 1.96 -0.79 -11.80
C LEU A 194 2.71 -1.65 -12.83
N ASN A 195 2.19 -1.74 -14.06
CA ASN A 195 2.90 -2.38 -15.16
C ASN A 195 4.18 -1.63 -15.52
N ASP A 196 4.13 -0.30 -15.61
CA ASP A 196 5.30 0.52 -15.84
C ASP A 196 6.33 0.37 -14.71
N MET A 197 5.88 0.35 -13.45
CA MET A 197 6.73 0.03 -12.30
C MET A 197 7.43 -1.32 -12.44
N ALA A 198 6.70 -2.37 -12.84
CA ALA A 198 7.25 -3.72 -13.02
C ALA A 198 8.29 -3.77 -14.15
N LEU A 199 8.07 -3.02 -15.24
CA LEU A 199 8.98 -2.93 -16.38
C LEU A 199 10.23 -2.10 -16.09
N GLU A 200 10.08 -1.00 -15.33
CA GLU A 200 11.18 -0.12 -14.95
C GLU A 200 12.07 -0.73 -13.85
N ALA A 201 11.50 -1.51 -12.94
CA ALA A 201 12.19 -2.05 -11.77
C ALA A 201 13.28 -3.07 -12.13
N LYS A 202 14.45 -2.89 -11.51
CA LYS A 202 15.57 -3.84 -11.54
C LYS A 202 15.71 -4.55 -10.19
N PRO A 203 16.34 -5.75 -10.15
CA PRO A 203 16.53 -6.50 -8.90
C PRO A 203 17.31 -5.76 -7.80
N ASP A 204 18.15 -4.80 -8.16
CA ASP A 204 18.94 -3.95 -7.26
C ASP A 204 18.26 -2.61 -6.89
N ASP A 205 16.98 -2.43 -7.24
CA ASP A 205 16.20 -1.25 -6.86
C ASP A 205 15.42 -1.48 -5.55
N SER A 206 15.09 -0.39 -4.87
CA SER A 206 14.05 -0.35 -3.83
C SER A 206 12.82 0.37 -4.34
N VAL A 207 11.67 -0.30 -4.25
CA VAL A 207 10.40 0.14 -4.80
C VAL A 207 9.37 0.34 -3.71
N LEU A 208 8.71 1.48 -3.73
CA LEU A 208 7.60 1.79 -2.84
C LEU A 208 6.35 2.09 -3.65
N LEU A 209 5.27 1.40 -3.36
CA LEU A 209 3.94 1.74 -3.84
C LEU A 209 3.16 2.33 -2.67
N PHE A 210 2.59 3.52 -2.86
CA PHE A 210 1.66 4.10 -1.90
C PHE A 210 0.28 4.21 -2.55
N TYR A 211 -0.78 3.81 -1.83
CA TYR A 211 -2.17 4.01 -2.25
C TYR A 211 -2.98 4.64 -1.12
N ALA A 212 -3.69 5.73 -1.41
CA ALA A 212 -4.72 6.29 -0.55
C ALA A 212 -6.01 6.52 -1.35
N GLY A 213 -7.12 6.05 -0.79
CA GLY A 213 -8.42 6.13 -1.44
C GLY A 213 -9.44 5.15 -0.84
N HIS A 214 -10.61 5.06 -1.46
CA HIS A 214 -11.62 4.08 -1.08
C HIS A 214 -11.13 2.64 -1.33
N GLY A 215 -11.56 1.76 -0.44
CA GLY A 215 -11.42 0.30 -0.57
C GLY A 215 -12.72 -0.37 -0.16
N TYR A 216 -12.83 -1.68 -0.30
CA TYR A 216 -13.93 -2.46 0.27
C TYR A 216 -13.45 -3.86 0.65
N LEU A 217 -13.81 -4.37 1.83
CA LEU A 217 -13.50 -5.73 2.26
C LEU A 217 -14.78 -6.57 2.29
N MET A 218 -14.81 -7.65 1.52
CA MET A 218 -15.82 -8.70 1.62
C MET A 218 -15.41 -9.68 2.73
N GLU A 219 -15.93 -9.41 3.93
CA GLU A 219 -15.67 -10.14 5.17
C GLU A 219 -15.94 -11.65 5.10
N ASP A 220 -16.92 -12.08 4.30
CA ASP A 220 -17.33 -13.47 4.12
C ASP A 220 -16.26 -14.31 3.40
N ILE A 221 -15.64 -13.73 2.37
CA ILE A 221 -14.61 -14.41 1.56
C ILE A 221 -13.19 -13.91 1.82
N LYS A 222 -13.02 -12.96 2.74
CA LYS A 222 -11.75 -12.29 3.08
C LYS A 222 -10.98 -11.74 1.86
N MET A 223 -11.71 -11.42 0.79
CA MET A 223 -11.22 -10.69 -0.37
C MET A 223 -11.64 -9.25 -0.21
N GLY A 224 -10.85 -8.32 -0.70
CA GLY A 224 -11.39 -6.99 -0.91
C GLY A 224 -10.92 -6.39 -2.22
N TYR A 225 -11.10 -5.08 -2.32
CA TYR A 225 -10.90 -4.33 -3.54
C TYR A 225 -10.41 -2.91 -3.26
N TRP A 226 -9.52 -2.39 -4.11
CA TRP A 226 -9.38 -0.94 -4.29
C TRP A 226 -10.53 -0.43 -5.15
N ILE A 227 -11.01 0.78 -4.81
CA ILE A 227 -12.07 1.47 -5.53
C ILE A 227 -11.46 2.70 -6.22
N PRO A 228 -11.17 2.62 -7.54
CA PRO A 228 -10.69 3.75 -8.34
C PRO A 228 -11.76 4.83 -8.53
N VAL A 229 -11.38 6.03 -8.99
CA VAL A 229 -12.32 7.16 -9.13
C VAL A 229 -13.41 6.95 -10.19
N ASP A 230 -13.15 6.07 -11.16
CA ASP A 230 -14.09 5.67 -12.23
C ASP A 230 -14.90 4.41 -11.88
N ALA A 231 -14.84 3.95 -10.64
CA ALA A 231 -15.58 2.78 -10.19
C ALA A 231 -17.10 3.00 -10.23
N SER A 232 -17.82 1.92 -10.52
CA SER A 232 -19.27 1.87 -10.41
C SER A 232 -19.68 1.28 -9.06
N VAL A 233 -20.83 1.73 -8.55
CA VAL A 233 -21.50 1.08 -7.42
C VAL A 233 -22.37 -0.09 -7.82
N LYS A 234 -22.67 -0.21 -9.12
CA LYS A 234 -23.56 -1.23 -9.69
C LYS A 234 -22.83 -2.47 -10.19
N THR A 235 -21.56 -2.30 -10.57
CA THR A 235 -20.71 -3.39 -11.08
C THR A 235 -19.30 -3.26 -10.52
N ALA A 236 -18.66 -4.41 -10.29
CA ALA A 236 -17.30 -4.49 -9.79
C ALA A 236 -16.23 -4.45 -10.90
N GLN A 237 -16.61 -4.32 -12.19
CA GLN A 237 -15.65 -4.30 -13.30
C GLN A 237 -14.54 -3.23 -13.15
N GLY A 238 -14.88 -2.08 -12.58
CA GLY A 238 -13.96 -0.97 -12.32
C GLY A 238 -13.13 -1.12 -11.04
N TRP A 239 -13.31 -2.19 -10.27
CA TRP A 239 -12.59 -2.41 -9.00
C TRP A 239 -11.31 -3.22 -9.24
N ILE A 240 -10.37 -3.21 -8.29
CA ILE A 240 -9.10 -3.97 -8.39
C ILE A 240 -8.98 -4.91 -7.19
N SER A 241 -8.92 -6.22 -7.46
CA SER A 241 -8.86 -7.27 -6.43
C SER A 241 -7.47 -7.44 -5.81
N ASN A 242 -7.40 -8.15 -4.68
CA ASN A 242 -6.16 -8.20 -3.88
C ASN A 242 -5.25 -9.25 -4.49
N SER A 243 -5.89 -10.30 -5.00
CA SER A 243 -5.29 -11.25 -5.91
C SER A 243 -4.58 -10.53 -7.05
N ASP A 244 -5.23 -9.58 -7.73
CA ASP A 244 -4.59 -8.87 -8.83
C ASP A 244 -3.49 -7.91 -8.38
N ILE A 245 -3.66 -7.23 -7.24
CA ILE A 245 -2.58 -6.44 -6.64
C ILE A 245 -1.38 -7.34 -6.33
N SER A 246 -1.57 -8.51 -5.71
CA SER A 246 -0.51 -9.48 -5.45
C SER A 246 0.16 -9.96 -6.74
N LYS A 247 -0.61 -10.23 -7.81
CA LYS A 247 -0.05 -10.59 -9.14
C LYS A 247 0.80 -9.46 -9.72
N LEU A 248 0.35 -8.21 -9.61
CA LEU A 248 1.09 -7.03 -10.06
C LEU A 248 2.37 -6.82 -9.24
N LEU A 249 2.31 -6.99 -7.91
CA LEU A 249 3.48 -6.95 -7.04
C LEU A 249 4.47 -8.07 -7.38
N ALA A 250 3.97 -9.27 -7.71
CA ALA A 250 4.79 -10.41 -8.10
C ALA A 250 5.61 -10.14 -9.36
N ALA A 251 5.06 -9.36 -10.30
CA ALA A 251 5.72 -8.97 -11.55
C ALA A 251 6.88 -7.97 -11.34
N ILE A 252 6.92 -7.25 -10.21
CA ILE A 252 7.99 -6.31 -9.87
C ILE A 252 9.21 -7.11 -9.41
N ARG A 253 10.31 -7.01 -10.16
CA ARG A 253 11.54 -7.79 -9.94
C ARG A 253 12.45 -7.26 -8.83
N ALA A 254 12.16 -6.07 -8.30
CA ALA A 254 12.94 -5.49 -7.22
C ALA A 254 12.99 -6.40 -6.00
N ARG A 255 14.16 -6.53 -5.38
CA ARG A 255 14.32 -7.30 -4.14
C ARG A 255 13.71 -6.59 -2.94
N GLN A 256 13.59 -5.27 -2.97
CA GLN A 256 13.02 -4.49 -1.88
C GLN A 256 11.74 -3.83 -2.39
N LEU A 257 10.59 -4.36 -2.01
CA LEU A 257 9.27 -3.87 -2.41
C LEU A 257 8.36 -3.73 -1.19
N ILE A 258 7.80 -2.54 -1.00
CA ILE A 258 6.76 -2.31 0.00
C ILE A 258 5.55 -1.63 -0.65
N LEU A 259 4.36 -2.15 -0.38
CA LEU A 259 3.09 -1.48 -0.60
C LEU A 259 2.62 -0.89 0.72
N ILE A 260 2.53 0.44 0.79
CA ILE A 260 1.88 1.14 1.89
C ILE A 260 0.49 1.55 1.41
N SER A 261 -0.56 1.13 2.10
CA SER A 261 -1.93 1.43 1.66
C SER A 261 -2.77 1.96 2.80
N ASP A 262 -3.13 3.23 2.66
CA ASP A 262 -4.15 3.90 3.45
C ASP A 262 -5.53 3.72 2.81
N SER A 263 -5.98 2.46 2.84
CA SER A 263 -7.31 2.06 2.40
C SER A 263 -7.82 0.91 3.27
N CYS A 264 -9.14 0.66 3.30
CA CYS A 264 -9.75 -0.32 4.22
C CYS A 264 -9.25 -1.75 4.12
N TYR A 265 -8.56 -2.00 3.03
CA TYR A 265 -8.54 -3.25 2.34
C TYR A 265 -7.11 -3.82 2.27
N SER A 266 -6.11 -3.02 2.62
CA SER A 266 -4.73 -3.51 2.73
C SER A 266 -4.53 -4.58 3.81
N GLY A 267 -5.49 -4.76 4.72
CA GLY A 267 -5.46 -5.76 5.77
C GLY A 267 -5.61 -7.22 5.30
N SER A 268 -6.16 -7.51 4.12
CA SER A 268 -6.21 -8.90 3.59
C SER A 268 -4.86 -9.37 3.05
N LEU A 269 -4.06 -8.48 2.45
CA LEU A 269 -2.70 -8.83 1.99
C LEU A 269 -1.73 -9.08 3.14
N THR A 270 -1.89 -8.37 4.27
CA THR A 270 -1.02 -8.50 5.44
C THR A 270 -1.25 -9.80 6.24
N LYS A 271 -2.25 -10.60 5.87
CA LYS A 271 -2.60 -11.87 6.53
C LYS A 271 -1.90 -13.09 5.95
N GLU A 272 -1.20 -12.96 4.82
CA GLU A 272 -0.46 -14.09 4.21
C GLU A 272 0.67 -14.59 5.14
N GLN A 273 1.46 -13.67 5.70
CA GLN A 273 2.39 -13.97 6.79
C GLN A 273 2.64 -12.71 7.62
N LYS A 274 2.39 -12.79 8.94
CA LYS A 274 2.82 -11.73 9.86
C LYS A 274 4.34 -11.77 9.95
N VAL A 275 4.99 -10.64 9.71
CA VAL A 275 6.45 -10.52 9.88
C VAL A 275 6.74 -10.63 11.38
N THR A 276 7.31 -11.76 11.81
CA THR A 276 7.67 -12.02 13.19
C THR A 276 8.87 -11.17 13.59
N GLN A 277 8.69 -10.26 14.54
CA GLN A 277 9.80 -9.61 15.22
C GLN A 277 10.47 -10.64 16.12
N GLY A 278 11.77 -10.87 15.91
CA GLY A 278 12.50 -11.83 16.73
C GLY A 278 13.90 -12.18 16.24
N ARG A 279 14.26 -11.80 15.01
CA ARG A 279 15.62 -11.99 14.50
C ARG A 279 16.17 -10.65 14.05
N GLU A 280 17.15 -10.12 14.77
CA GLU A 280 17.99 -9.01 14.29
C GLU A 280 18.83 -9.53 13.12
N LEU A 281 18.22 -9.55 11.93
CA LEU A 281 18.95 -9.82 10.70
C LEU A 281 19.74 -8.57 10.35
N LYS A 282 21.00 -8.75 9.98
CA LYS A 282 21.82 -7.61 9.57
C LYS A 282 21.26 -7.04 8.27
N ALA A 283 21.41 -5.74 8.04
CA ALA A 283 20.88 -5.09 6.85
C ALA A 283 21.35 -5.76 5.55
N GLU A 284 22.58 -6.29 5.52
CA GLU A 284 23.11 -6.99 4.34
C GLU A 284 22.43 -8.34 4.09
N GLU A 285 21.91 -9.00 5.14
CA GLU A 285 21.17 -10.26 5.01
C GLU A 285 19.77 -10.01 4.47
N VAL A 286 19.12 -8.95 4.97
CA VAL A 286 17.81 -8.50 4.47
C VAL A 286 17.88 -8.10 3.00
N LEU A 287 18.90 -7.33 2.59
CA LEU A 287 19.07 -6.87 1.20
C LEU A 287 19.37 -7.99 0.20
N LYS A 288 19.86 -9.15 0.67
CA LYS A 288 20.08 -10.33 -0.18
C LYS A 288 18.79 -11.09 -0.47
N GLN A 289 17.78 -10.95 0.38
CA GLN A 289 16.49 -11.60 0.23
C GLN A 289 15.52 -10.73 -0.57
N ARG A 290 14.56 -11.37 -1.24
CA ARG A 290 13.43 -10.66 -1.84
C ARG A 290 12.39 -10.41 -0.76
N SER A 291 12.16 -9.15 -0.43
CA SER A 291 11.14 -8.69 0.51
C SER A 291 10.01 -8.03 -0.26
N VAL A 292 8.83 -8.65 -0.22
CA VAL A 292 7.57 -8.04 -0.67
C VAL A 292 6.66 -7.87 0.54
N LEU A 293 6.40 -6.63 0.93
CA LEU A 293 5.73 -6.29 2.19
C LEU A 293 4.54 -5.38 1.97
N VAL A 294 3.57 -5.45 2.88
CA VAL A 294 2.43 -4.56 2.94
C VAL A 294 2.37 -3.90 4.30
N PHE A 295 2.17 -2.58 4.29
CA PHE A 295 1.90 -1.76 5.45
C PHE A 295 0.54 -1.07 5.27
N SER A 296 -0.44 -1.59 6.00
CA SER A 296 -1.85 -1.21 5.93
C SER A 296 -2.24 -0.27 7.05
N SER A 297 -3.15 0.68 6.78
CA SER A 297 -3.78 1.47 7.86
C SER A 297 -4.75 0.65 8.72
N GLY A 298 -5.32 -0.45 8.21
CA GLY A 298 -5.96 -1.50 9.01
C GLY A 298 -7.30 -1.14 9.66
N ALA A 299 -8.02 -0.13 9.16
CA ALA A 299 -9.40 0.14 9.53
C ALA A 299 -10.37 -0.29 8.43
N ASP A 300 -11.61 -0.65 8.76
CA ASP A 300 -12.67 -0.89 7.75
C ASP A 300 -13.10 0.39 7.02
N GLU A 301 -12.56 1.55 7.39
CA GLU A 301 -12.75 2.85 6.74
C GLU A 301 -11.43 3.53 6.45
N PRO A 302 -11.26 4.13 5.27
CA PRO A 302 -10.06 4.88 4.98
C PRO A 302 -10.32 6.34 5.33
N VAL A 303 -9.28 7.02 5.81
CA VAL A 303 -9.29 8.47 5.94
C VAL A 303 -10.36 8.98 6.91
N SER A 304 -9.95 9.24 8.16
CA SER A 304 -10.75 10.16 8.95
C SER A 304 -10.79 11.50 8.20
N ASP A 305 -11.97 11.96 7.77
CA ASP A 305 -12.18 13.36 7.35
C ASP A 305 -11.82 14.31 8.50
N GLU A 306 -11.77 13.80 9.74
CA GLU A 306 -11.24 14.48 10.93
C GLU A 306 -9.70 14.45 10.97
N GLY A 307 -9.06 14.33 9.81
CA GLY A 307 -7.62 14.25 9.63
C GLY A 307 -6.83 15.32 10.40
N LYS A 308 -5.53 15.10 10.52
CA LYS A 308 -4.63 15.99 11.27
C LYS A 308 -3.79 16.80 10.30
N GLU A 309 -3.91 18.12 10.38
CA GLU A 309 -3.18 19.07 9.53
C GLU A 309 -3.37 18.83 8.02
N GLY A 310 -4.59 18.47 7.61
CA GLY A 310 -4.92 18.20 6.20
C GLY A 310 -4.51 16.82 5.70
N HIS A 311 -4.08 15.94 6.61
CA HIS A 311 -3.69 14.56 6.31
C HIS A 311 -4.57 13.55 7.02
N SER A 312 -4.72 12.35 6.47
CA SER A 312 -5.33 11.25 7.23
C SER A 312 -4.53 10.99 8.51
N ILE A 313 -5.16 10.43 9.56
CA ILE A 313 -4.45 10.11 10.82
C ILE A 313 -3.30 9.12 10.56
N PHE A 314 -3.49 8.17 9.65
CA PHE A 314 -2.45 7.22 9.25
C PHE A 314 -1.30 7.92 8.51
N ALA A 315 -1.61 8.69 7.47
CA ALA A 315 -0.61 9.40 6.66
C ALA A 315 0.16 10.41 7.51
N TRP A 316 -0.52 11.15 8.37
CA TRP A 316 0.09 12.10 9.32
C TRP A 316 1.16 11.42 10.19
N ASN A 317 0.81 10.30 10.83
CA ASN A 317 1.73 9.57 11.69
C ASN A 317 2.86 8.94 10.88
N LEU A 318 2.59 8.41 9.68
CA LEU A 318 3.62 7.91 8.77
C LEU A 318 4.62 9.00 8.36
N ILE A 319 4.14 10.17 7.94
CA ILE A 319 4.97 11.32 7.54
C ILE A 319 5.90 11.70 8.69
N LYS A 320 5.36 11.87 9.89
CA LYS A 320 6.12 12.21 11.09
C LYS A 320 7.19 11.15 11.41
N THR A 321 6.83 9.88 11.35
CA THR A 321 7.77 8.78 11.62
C THR A 321 8.89 8.72 10.58
N LEU A 322 8.59 8.87 9.29
CA LEU A 322 9.60 8.90 8.23
C LEU A 322 10.54 10.12 8.34
N GLN A 323 10.02 11.26 8.79
CA GLN A 323 10.82 12.46 9.06
C GLN A 323 11.70 12.34 10.31
N ALA A 324 11.33 11.49 11.26
CA ALA A 324 12.07 11.28 12.51
C ALA A 324 12.99 10.04 12.48
N SER A 325 12.87 9.18 11.46
CA SER A 325 13.62 7.94 11.36
C SER A 325 15.14 8.14 11.28
N GLY A 326 15.91 7.08 11.56
CA GLY A 326 17.35 7.08 11.30
C GLY A 326 17.67 7.02 9.80
N SER A 327 18.96 7.06 9.49
CA SER A 327 19.48 6.90 8.11
C SER A 327 19.28 5.50 7.54
N LEU A 328 19.12 4.49 8.40
CA LEU A 328 18.79 3.12 8.04
C LEU A 328 17.73 2.64 9.04
N THR A 329 16.52 2.38 8.57
CA THR A 329 15.40 1.99 9.45
C THR A 329 14.57 0.88 8.80
N PRO A 330 14.43 -0.28 9.44
CA PRO A 330 13.55 -1.34 8.95
C PRO A 330 12.08 -0.93 8.95
N GLY A 331 11.32 -1.42 7.97
CA GLY A 331 9.91 -1.13 7.80
C GLY A 331 9.08 -1.59 8.99
N ALA A 332 9.44 -2.72 9.61
CA ALA A 332 8.81 -3.17 10.86
C ALA A 332 8.97 -2.15 12.01
N GLN A 333 10.10 -1.42 12.06
CA GLN A 333 10.31 -0.39 13.07
C GLN A 333 9.45 0.86 12.78
N ILE A 334 9.34 1.26 11.51
CA ILE A 334 8.41 2.34 11.10
C ILE A 334 6.97 1.96 11.48
N TRP A 335 6.54 0.75 11.13
CA TRP A 335 5.22 0.23 11.48
C TRP A 335 4.96 0.26 12.99
N ASN A 336 5.91 -0.20 13.82
CA ASN A 336 5.74 -0.19 15.28
C ASN A 336 5.39 1.19 15.83
N VAL A 337 6.11 2.23 15.38
CA VAL A 337 5.89 3.61 15.83
C VAL A 337 4.54 4.12 15.34
N VAL A 338 4.26 3.95 14.04
CA VAL A 338 3.00 4.42 13.45
C VAL A 338 1.80 3.68 14.06
N SER A 339 1.87 2.36 14.21
CA SER A 339 0.79 1.56 14.80
C SER A 339 0.49 2.01 16.22
N LYS A 340 1.53 2.27 17.03
CA LYS A 340 1.35 2.76 18.40
C LYS A 340 0.68 4.14 18.42
N ASP A 341 1.15 5.08 17.60
CA ASP A 341 0.64 6.45 17.61
C ASP A 341 -0.77 6.52 17.00
N VAL A 342 -1.02 5.80 15.90
CA VAL A 342 -2.35 5.69 15.29
C VAL A 342 -3.34 5.06 16.26
N SER A 343 -3.03 3.91 16.86
CA SER A 343 -3.97 3.23 17.78
C SER A 343 -4.24 4.01 19.07
N LYS A 344 -3.38 4.99 19.41
CA LYS A 344 -3.60 5.92 20.51
C LYS A 344 -4.52 7.08 20.12
N GLU A 345 -4.36 7.61 18.90
CA GLU A 345 -5.12 8.76 18.40
C GLU A 345 -6.49 8.36 17.83
N TYR A 346 -6.60 7.15 17.29
CA TYR A 346 -7.80 6.64 16.64
C TYR A 346 -7.92 5.12 16.82
N PRO A 347 -9.12 4.53 16.92
CA PRO A 347 -9.30 3.08 17.09
C PRO A 347 -9.00 2.26 15.81
N GLN A 348 -7.99 2.67 15.06
CA GLN A 348 -7.46 2.00 13.89
C GLN A 348 -6.26 1.13 14.29
N GLN A 349 -6.12 -0.01 13.62
CA GLN A 349 -5.10 -1.02 13.93
C GLN A 349 -4.23 -1.28 12.69
N PRO A 350 -3.22 -0.44 12.43
CA PRO A 350 -2.33 -0.63 11.28
C PRO A 350 -1.69 -2.02 11.26
N GLN A 351 -1.61 -2.62 10.08
CA GLN A 351 -1.12 -3.98 9.91
C GLN A 351 0.16 -4.00 9.07
N TYR A 352 1.05 -4.94 9.37
CA TYR A 352 2.28 -5.17 8.62
C TYR A 352 2.43 -6.65 8.34
N GLY A 353 2.69 -7.00 7.08
CA GLY A 353 2.76 -8.39 6.66
C GLY A 353 3.53 -8.58 5.37
N ALA A 354 3.91 -9.83 5.11
CA ALA A 354 4.57 -10.25 3.90
C ALA A 354 3.58 -10.82 2.89
N VAL A 355 3.82 -10.56 1.60
CA VAL A 355 3.04 -11.11 0.49
C VAL A 355 3.82 -12.29 -0.10
N VAL A 356 3.62 -13.47 0.48
CA VAL A 356 4.29 -14.72 0.07
C VAL A 356 3.90 -15.08 -1.36
N SER A 357 2.64 -14.85 -1.73
CA SER A 357 2.12 -15.07 -3.09
C SER A 357 2.84 -14.22 -4.15
N ALA A 358 3.40 -13.07 -3.75
CA ALA A 358 4.21 -12.19 -4.60
C ALA A 358 5.72 -12.51 -4.56
N GLY A 359 6.13 -13.57 -3.85
CA GLY A 359 7.51 -14.05 -3.80
C GLY A 359 8.37 -13.42 -2.71
N HIS A 360 7.77 -13.00 -1.60
CA HIS A 360 8.50 -12.68 -0.37
C HIS A 360 9.30 -13.90 0.13
N VAL A 361 10.52 -13.68 0.61
CA VAL A 361 11.38 -14.68 1.23
C VAL A 361 11.45 -14.42 2.74
N GLU A 362 11.26 -15.49 3.53
CA GLU A 362 11.26 -15.43 4.99
C GLU A 362 12.54 -14.78 5.54
N GLY A 363 12.36 -13.85 6.48
CA GLY A 363 13.43 -13.03 7.05
C GLY A 363 13.61 -11.68 6.35
N GLY A 364 12.92 -11.45 5.23
CA GLY A 364 12.94 -10.18 4.54
C GLY A 364 12.24 -9.06 5.33
N ASP A 365 12.81 -7.85 5.28
CA ASP A 365 12.13 -6.61 5.64
C ASP A 365 12.43 -5.54 4.57
N PHE A 366 11.68 -4.44 4.56
CA PHE A 366 11.95 -3.30 3.71
C PHE A 366 12.84 -2.32 4.48
N LEU A 367 13.94 -1.88 3.88
CA LEU A 367 14.86 -0.94 4.53
C LEU A 367 14.68 0.47 3.99
N PHE A 368 14.25 1.40 4.84
CA PHE A 368 14.30 2.83 4.55
C PHE A 368 15.72 3.33 4.76
N GLN A 369 16.38 3.69 3.65
CA GLN A 369 17.80 4.08 3.63
C GLN A 369 17.97 5.49 3.07
N ALA A 370 18.65 6.35 3.82
CA ALA A 370 19.11 7.63 3.32
C ALA A 370 20.15 7.43 2.20
N PRO A 371 20.25 8.36 1.23
CA PRO A 371 21.38 8.37 0.31
C PRO A 371 22.69 8.58 1.09
N LYS A 372 23.78 7.95 0.61
CA LYS A 372 25.12 8.09 1.19
C LYS A 372 25.73 9.47 0.90
#